data_AF-A0A1Q6YJV4-F1
#
_entry.id   AF-A0A1Q6YJV4-F1
#
_cell.length_a   1.000
_cell.length_b   1.000
_cell.length_c   1.000
_cell.angle_alpha   90.00
_cell.angle_beta   90.00
_cell.angle_gamma   90.00
#
_symmetry.space_group_name_H-M   'P 1'
#
loop_
_entity.id
_entity.type
_entity.pdbx_description
1 polymer ?
#
loop_
_entity_poly.entity_id
_entity_poly.type
_entity_poly.pdbx_seq_one_letter_code
_entity_poly.pdbx_strand_id
1 'polypeptide(L)'
;MPISRRGQPEPALSHRRCRPPPAHALNDLNGALAETLGHTRIVRRGPGFSWDWNTGDDALDRLLWPIIRSASEVLTSTDIAAVRVCAAPACRRLFLDGSRNGTRRWCDMAVCGNRAKVQRHYARRRSTRVRSAGGKS
;
A
#
# COMPACT_ATOMS: atom_id res chain seq x y z
N MET A 1 -28.95 -2.27 26.08
CA MET A 1 -28.15 -1.14 25.59
C MET A 1 -27.65 -1.45 24.18
N PRO A 2 -28.15 -0.80 23.12
CA PRO A 2 -27.70 -1.07 21.76
C PRO A 2 -26.42 -0.27 21.46
N ILE A 3 -25.39 -0.97 20.99
CA ILE A 3 -24.11 -0.39 20.58
C ILE A 3 -24.36 0.38 19.28
N SER A 4 -24.30 1.72 19.36
CA SER A 4 -24.44 2.64 18.25
C SER A 4 -23.32 2.42 17.22
N ARG A 5 -23.65 1.78 16.08
CA ARG A 5 -22.77 1.63 14.91
C ARG A 5 -22.63 2.97 14.16
N ARG A 6 -21.94 3.95 14.75
CA ARG A 6 -21.54 5.17 14.03
C ARG A 6 -20.26 4.92 13.25
N GLY A 7 -20.37 4.97 11.91
CA GLY A 7 -19.30 5.37 11.00
C GLY A 7 -18.12 4.42 10.86
N GLN A 8 -18.34 3.21 10.33
CA GLN A 8 -17.26 2.47 9.69
C GLN A 8 -16.90 3.22 8.38
N PRO A 9 -15.68 3.76 8.20
CA PRO A 9 -15.29 4.31 6.90
C PRO A 9 -15.25 3.18 5.87
N GLU A 10 -15.92 3.34 4.73
CA GLU A 10 -15.80 2.40 3.62
C GLU A 10 -14.31 2.30 3.22
N PRO A 11 -13.72 1.09 3.18
CA PRO A 11 -12.33 0.95 2.77
C PRO A 11 -12.21 1.37 1.30
N ALA A 12 -11.44 2.42 1.05
CA ALA A 12 -11.30 3.01 -0.27
C ALA A 12 -10.38 2.16 -1.18
N LEU A 13 -10.80 0.93 -1.48
CA LEU A 13 -10.31 0.14 -2.62
C LEU A 13 -11.08 0.49 -3.91
N SER A 14 -11.78 1.62 -3.92
CA SER A 14 -12.91 2.00 -4.78
C SER A 14 -12.70 2.09 -6.30
N HIS A 15 -11.55 1.70 -6.87
CA HIS A 15 -11.34 1.82 -8.33
C HIS A 15 -10.80 0.57 -9.05
N ARG A 16 -10.59 -0.55 -8.35
CA ARG A 16 -10.40 -1.85 -9.01
C ARG A 16 -11.20 -2.88 -8.23
N ARG A 17 -11.95 -3.73 -8.93
CA ARG A 17 -12.46 -4.98 -8.36
C ARG A 17 -11.25 -5.71 -7.77
N CYS A 18 -11.05 -5.62 -6.46
CA CYS A 18 -10.04 -6.43 -5.81
C CYS A 18 -10.50 -7.86 -6.00
N ARG A 19 -9.70 -8.65 -6.72
CA ARG A 19 -9.82 -10.09 -6.67
C ARG A 19 -9.74 -10.46 -5.18
N PRO A 20 -10.68 -11.25 -4.65
CA PRO A 20 -10.57 -11.71 -3.27
C PRO A 20 -9.22 -12.40 -3.11
N PRO A 21 -8.50 -12.14 -1.99
CA PRO A 21 -7.24 -12.82 -1.75
C PRO A 21 -7.48 -14.34 -1.79
N PRO A 22 -6.48 -15.13 -2.20
CA PRO A 22 -6.62 -16.58 -2.15
C PRO A 22 -6.92 -17.02 -0.72
N ALA A 23 -7.70 -18.09 -0.55
CA ALA A 23 -8.26 -18.49 0.73
C ALA A 23 -7.18 -18.72 1.82
N HIS A 24 -5.98 -19.16 1.43
CA HIS A 24 -4.85 -19.37 2.34
C HIS A 24 -4.16 -18.08 2.80
N ALA A 25 -4.29 -16.96 2.08
CA ALA A 25 -3.46 -15.77 2.35
C ALA A 25 -3.64 -15.20 3.76
N LEU A 26 -4.86 -15.27 4.31
CA LEU A 26 -5.11 -14.83 5.68
C LEU A 26 -4.51 -15.80 6.69
N ASN A 27 -4.53 -17.11 6.41
CA ASN A 27 -3.91 -18.11 7.27
C ASN A 27 -2.38 -17.97 7.26
N ASP A 28 -1.78 -17.76 6.10
CA ASP A 28 -0.34 -17.51 5.96
C ASP A 28 0.08 -16.25 6.73
N LEU A 29 -0.71 -15.17 6.62
CA LEU A 29 -0.47 -13.94 7.37
C LEU A 29 -0.59 -14.17 8.88
N ASN A 30 -1.62 -14.90 9.33
CA ASN A 30 -1.81 -15.21 10.74
C ASN A 30 -0.66 -16.06 11.30
N GLY A 31 -0.17 -17.04 10.54
CA GLY A 31 1.00 -17.85 10.91
C GLY A 31 2.26 -17.00 11.05
N ALA A 32 2.54 -16.17 10.04
CA ALA A 32 3.69 -15.27 10.05
C ALA A 32 3.60 -14.21 11.17
N LEU A 33 2.39 -13.73 11.49
CA LEU A 33 2.15 -12.81 12.59
C LEU A 33 2.37 -13.48 13.96
N ALA A 34 1.91 -14.72 14.14
CA ALA A 34 2.12 -15.46 15.38
C ALA A 34 3.62 -15.65 15.67
N GLU A 35 4.39 -16.05 14.66
CA GLU A 35 5.85 -16.14 14.74
C GLU A 35 6.46 -14.77 15.09
N THR A 36 6.13 -13.73 14.31
CA THR A 36 6.59 -12.34 14.52
C THR A 36 6.39 -11.88 15.96
N LEU A 37 5.20 -12.12 16.54
CA LEU A 37 4.89 -11.70 17.91
C LEU A 37 5.69 -12.47 18.95
N GLY A 38 6.04 -13.74 18.69
CA GLY A 38 6.93 -14.53 19.54
C GLY A 38 8.35 -13.93 19.67
N HIS A 39 8.77 -13.12 18.71
CA HIS A 39 10.06 -12.42 18.72
C HIS A 39 9.97 -10.97 19.20
N THR A 40 8.79 -10.45 19.54
CA THR A 40 8.65 -9.07 20.03
C THR A 40 8.91 -8.97 21.53
N ARG A 41 9.62 -7.91 21.94
CA ARG A 41 9.72 -7.53 23.35
C ARG A 41 9.59 -6.02 23.53
N ILE A 42 9.12 -5.61 24.69
CA ILE A 42 9.10 -4.20 25.10
C ILE A 42 10.34 -3.96 25.95
N VAL A 43 11.16 -2.98 25.56
CA VAL A 43 12.34 -2.57 26.31
C VAL A 43 12.19 -1.13 26.77
N ARG A 44 12.79 -0.82 27.93
CA ARG A 44 12.86 0.55 28.41
C ARG A 44 13.93 1.31 27.60
N ARG A 45 13.56 2.45 27.01
CA ARG A 45 14.49 3.38 26.35
C ARG A 45 14.28 4.78 26.91
N GLY A 46 15.25 5.24 27.72
CA GLY A 46 15.16 6.52 28.42
C GLY A 46 13.94 6.57 29.37
N PRO A 47 13.13 7.64 29.34
CA PRO A 47 11.91 7.73 30.15
C PRO A 47 10.73 6.91 29.59
N GLY A 48 10.85 6.34 28.40
CA GLY A 48 9.77 5.64 27.70
C GLY A 48 10.05 4.16 27.43
N PHE A 49 9.16 3.56 26.65
CA PHE A 49 9.24 2.19 26.18
C PHE A 49 9.34 2.16 24.67
N SER A 50 10.11 1.23 24.13
CA SER A 50 10.15 0.95 22.70
C SER A 50 9.98 -0.53 22.44
N TRP A 51 9.56 -0.84 21.24
CA TRP A 51 9.66 -2.18 20.72
C TRP A 51 11.12 -2.52 20.44
N ASP A 52 11.46 -3.77 20.69
CA ASP A 52 12.72 -4.40 20.33
C ASP A 52 12.45 -5.85 19.93
N TRP A 53 13.43 -6.48 19.31
CA TRP A 53 13.27 -7.81 18.73
C TRP A 53 14.23 -8.78 19.41
N ASN A 54 13.74 -9.96 19.80
CA ASN A 54 14.60 -11.03 20.25
C ASN A 54 15.29 -11.66 19.04
N THR A 55 16.52 -11.22 18.78
CA THR A 55 17.31 -11.60 17.62
C THR A 55 18.26 -12.75 17.96
N GLY A 56 17.72 -13.98 18.14
CA GLY A 56 18.50 -15.22 18.07
C GLY A 56 18.97 -15.49 16.62
N ASP A 57 19.95 -16.36 16.37
CA ASP A 57 20.83 -16.47 15.16
C ASP A 57 20.23 -16.44 13.73
N ASP A 58 18.92 -16.37 13.55
CA ASP A 58 18.26 -16.34 12.24
C ASP A 58 18.31 -14.94 11.60
N ALA A 59 19.03 -14.79 10.49
CA ALA A 59 19.39 -13.46 9.96
C ALA A 59 18.33 -12.80 9.05
N LEU A 60 17.56 -13.57 8.26
CA LEU A 60 16.68 -13.01 7.23
C LEU A 60 15.26 -12.71 7.74
N ASP A 61 14.68 -13.59 8.55
CA ASP A 61 13.31 -13.44 9.06
C ASP A 61 13.15 -12.24 9.99
N ARG A 62 14.24 -11.83 10.66
CA ARG A 62 14.33 -10.59 11.45
C ARG A 62 13.94 -9.34 10.66
N LEU A 63 14.16 -9.31 9.34
CA LEU A 63 13.75 -8.19 8.49
C LEU A 63 12.26 -8.21 8.15
N LEU A 64 11.64 -9.39 8.16
CA LEU A 64 10.22 -9.57 7.84
C LEU A 64 9.32 -9.23 9.04
N TRP A 65 9.75 -9.53 10.27
CA TRP A 65 8.92 -9.29 11.47
C TRP A 65 8.40 -7.84 11.60
N PRO A 66 9.22 -6.78 11.44
CA PRO A 66 8.70 -5.41 11.47
C PRO A 66 7.70 -5.11 10.35
N ILE A 67 7.88 -5.74 9.17
CA ILE A 67 7.01 -5.56 8.01
C ILE A 67 5.66 -6.25 8.25
N ILE A 68 5.68 -7.52 8.70
CA ILE A 68 4.46 -8.30 9.01
C ILE A 68 3.63 -7.60 10.07
N ARG A 69 4.30 -7.12 11.13
CA ARG A 69 3.64 -6.38 12.19
C ARG A 69 3.03 -5.07 11.67
N SER A 70 3.81 -4.25 10.96
CA SER A 70 3.32 -2.98 10.41
C SER A 70 2.15 -3.20 9.44
N ALA A 71 2.21 -4.25 8.60
CA ALA A 71 1.11 -4.61 7.71
C ALA A 71 -0.15 -5.01 8.49
N SER A 72 0.00 -5.76 9.59
CA SER A 72 -1.10 -6.19 10.45
C SER A 72 -1.73 -5.00 11.20
N GLU A 73 -0.93 -4.05 11.66
CA GLU A 73 -1.40 -2.79 12.26
C GLU A 73 -2.23 -1.98 11.25
N VAL A 74 -1.77 -1.85 10.00
CA VAL A 74 -2.53 -1.17 8.94
C VAL A 74 -3.82 -1.93 8.60
N LEU A 75 -3.77 -3.26 8.50
CA LEU A 75 -4.92 -4.09 8.14
C LEU A 75 -6.04 -4.02 9.19
N THR A 76 -5.68 -3.80 10.44
CA THR A 76 -6.60 -3.75 11.59
C THR A 76 -6.97 -2.32 12.01
N SER A 77 -6.35 -1.29 11.44
CA SER A 77 -6.65 0.12 11.71
C SER A 77 -7.57 0.74 10.66
N THR A 78 -7.97 1.99 10.89
CA THR A 78 -8.69 2.81 9.91
C THR A 78 -7.83 3.19 8.70
N ASP A 79 -6.51 3.04 8.78
CA ASP A 79 -5.58 3.41 7.70
C ASP A 79 -5.70 2.49 6.49
N ILE A 80 -6.32 1.31 6.64
CA ILE A 80 -6.65 0.42 5.52
C ILE A 80 -7.46 1.14 4.44
N ALA A 81 -8.30 2.11 4.82
CA ALA A 81 -9.07 2.92 3.89
C ALA A 81 -8.19 3.86 3.05
N ALA A 82 -6.99 4.21 3.53
CA ALA A 82 -6.02 5.02 2.80
C ALA A 82 -5.09 4.18 1.91
N VAL A 83 -5.14 2.85 1.97
CA VAL A 83 -4.30 1.97 1.14
C VAL A 83 -4.78 2.01 -0.32
N ARG A 84 -3.90 2.41 -1.21
CA ARG A 84 -4.15 2.49 -2.66
C ARG A 84 -3.13 1.68 -3.45
N VAL A 85 -3.54 1.19 -4.62
CA VAL A 85 -2.62 0.62 -5.62
C VAL A 85 -2.17 1.72 -6.57
N CYS A 86 -0.88 1.75 -6.92
CA CYS A 86 -0.36 2.69 -7.91
C CYS A 86 -1.12 2.59 -9.24
N ALA A 87 -1.55 3.72 -9.79
CA ALA A 87 -2.29 3.76 -11.04
C ALA A 87 -1.41 3.53 -12.29
N ALA A 88 -0.09 3.38 -12.14
CA ALA A 88 0.81 3.21 -13.29
C ALA A 88 0.68 1.79 -13.84
N PRO A 89 0.48 1.59 -15.16
CA PRO A 89 0.15 0.27 -15.72
C PRO A 89 1.13 -0.85 -15.34
N ALA A 90 2.43 -0.52 -15.28
CA ALA A 90 3.50 -1.44 -14.94
C ALA A 90 3.90 -1.42 -13.44
N CYS A 91 3.21 -0.64 -12.60
CA CYS A 91 3.50 -0.56 -11.17
C CYS A 91 2.38 -1.22 -10.36
N ARG A 92 2.76 -2.18 -9.50
CA ARG A 92 1.82 -2.90 -8.62
C ARG A 92 1.98 -2.56 -7.14
N ARG A 93 2.78 -1.52 -6.82
CA ARG A 93 3.04 -1.12 -5.44
C ARG A 93 1.77 -0.60 -4.75
N LEU A 94 1.60 -1.00 -3.49
CA LEU A 94 0.67 -0.40 -2.55
C LEU A 94 1.31 0.84 -1.91
N PHE A 95 0.49 1.81 -1.52
CA PHE A 95 0.93 2.98 -0.75
C PHE A 95 -0.22 3.51 0.10
N LEU A 96 0.12 4.18 1.21
CA LEU A 96 -0.84 4.95 2.01
C LEU A 96 -1.02 6.34 1.41
N ASP A 97 -2.26 6.72 1.13
CA ASP A 97 -2.62 8.05 0.64
C ASP A 97 -2.78 9.04 1.79
N GLY A 98 -1.67 9.64 2.20
CA GLY A 98 -1.65 10.76 3.16
C GLY A 98 -1.92 12.13 2.53
N SER A 99 -2.43 12.22 1.30
CA SER A 99 -2.78 13.52 0.71
C SER A 99 -4.02 14.10 1.38
N ARG A 100 -4.06 15.43 1.54
CA ARG A 100 -5.16 16.15 2.22
C ARG A 100 -6.56 15.72 1.75
N ASN A 101 -6.71 15.42 0.46
CA ASN A 101 -7.99 15.10 -0.16
C ASN A 101 -8.13 13.60 -0.51
N GLY A 102 -7.15 12.75 -0.20
CA GLY A 102 -7.19 11.32 -0.53
C GLY A 102 -7.26 11.03 -2.04
N THR A 103 -6.63 11.86 -2.86
CA THR A 103 -6.68 11.80 -4.33
C THR A 103 -5.36 11.39 -4.98
N ARG A 104 -4.38 10.93 -4.20
CA ARG A 104 -3.07 10.55 -4.73
C ARG A 104 -3.22 9.28 -5.59
N ARG A 105 -2.70 9.35 -6.82
CA ARG A 105 -2.81 8.25 -7.80
C ARG A 105 -1.54 7.43 -7.97
N TRP A 106 -0.40 7.94 -7.51
CA TRP A 106 0.91 7.34 -7.78
C TRP A 106 1.65 7.08 -6.47
N CYS A 107 2.25 5.90 -6.36
CA CYS A 107 3.08 5.54 -5.20
C CYS A 107 4.28 6.48 -5.03
N ASP A 108 4.72 7.13 -6.10
CA ASP A 108 5.77 8.14 -6.11
C ASP A 108 5.55 9.09 -7.29
N MET A 109 5.58 10.40 -7.04
CA MET A 109 5.36 11.40 -8.09
C MET A 109 6.56 11.51 -9.04
N ALA A 110 7.78 11.45 -8.51
CA ALA A 110 9.01 11.59 -9.28
C ALA A 110 9.24 10.39 -10.23
N VAL A 111 8.83 9.19 -9.81
CA VAL A 111 8.97 7.96 -10.60
C VAL A 111 7.71 7.67 -11.41
N CYS A 112 6.60 7.31 -10.75
CA CYS A 112 5.39 6.85 -11.45
C CYS A 112 4.60 8.02 -12.05
N GLY A 113 4.50 9.14 -11.33
CA GLY A 113 3.81 10.33 -11.83
C GLY A 113 4.45 10.91 -13.09
N ASN A 114 5.77 11.05 -13.10
CA ASN A 114 6.52 11.56 -14.26
C ASN A 114 6.47 10.61 -15.45
N ARG A 115 6.63 9.29 -15.24
CA ARG A 115 6.45 8.29 -16.31
C ARG A 115 5.08 8.41 -16.98
N ALA A 116 4.01 8.57 -16.20
CA ALA A 116 2.68 8.77 -16.73
C ALA A 116 2.53 10.09 -17.52
N LYS A 117 3.12 11.20 -17.05
CA LYS A 117 3.14 12.47 -17.79
C LYS A 117 3.85 12.34 -19.14
N VAL A 118 5.02 11.72 -19.14
CA VAL A 118 5.84 11.49 -20.35
C VAL A 118 5.08 10.65 -21.38
N GLN A 119 4.46 9.54 -20.96
CA GLN A 119 3.64 8.71 -21.85
C GLN A 119 2.50 9.49 -22.51
N ARG A 120 1.77 10.32 -21.72
CA ARG A 120 0.69 11.16 -22.27
C ARG A 120 1.20 12.19 -23.27
N HIS A 121 2.35 12.81 -22.99
CA HIS A 121 2.95 13.78 -23.89
C HIS A 121 3.33 13.15 -25.24
N TYR A 122 3.95 11.96 -25.24
CA TYR A 122 4.26 11.22 -26.47
C TYR A 122 3.00 10.80 -27.23
N ALA A 123 1.98 10.28 -26.54
CA ALA A 123 0.71 9.90 -27.15
C ALA A 123 0.04 11.10 -27.86
N ARG A 124 0.04 12.28 -27.22
CA ARG A 124 -0.47 13.52 -27.82
C ARG A 124 0.31 13.89 -29.08
N ARG A 125 1.64 13.94 -29.03
CA ARG A 125 2.48 14.27 -30.21
C ARG A 125 2.24 13.30 -31.37
N ARG A 126 2.08 12.01 -31.10
CA ARG A 126 1.77 11.00 -32.13
C ARG A 126 0.39 11.23 -32.74
N SER A 127 -0.62 11.54 -31.92
CA SER A 127 -1.98 11.85 -32.42
C SER A 127 -2.01 13.13 -33.27
N THR A 128 -1.26 14.16 -32.90
CA THR A 128 -1.12 15.38 -33.71
C THR A 128 -0.47 15.10 -35.06
N ARG A 129 0.58 14.26 -35.08
CA ARG A 129 1.27 13.86 -36.32
C ARG A 129 0.40 13.01 -37.25
N VAL A 130 -0.43 12.12 -36.68
CA VAL A 130 -1.38 11.32 -37.48
C VAL A 130 -2.47 12.21 -38.08
N ARG A 131 -3.00 13.17 -37.31
CA ARG A 131 -4.00 14.13 -37.81
C ARG A 131 -3.47 15.04 -38.92
N SER A 132 -2.21 15.49 -38.84
CA SER A 132 -1.61 16.32 -39.89
C SER A 132 -1.24 15.54 -41.15
N ALA A 133 -1.03 14.22 -41.04
CA ALA A 133 -0.79 13.34 -42.19
C ALA A 133 -2.08 12.92 -42.92
N GLY A 134 -3.20 12.77 -42.21
CA GLY A 134 -4.49 12.36 -42.79
C GLY A 134 -5.37 13.49 -43.35
N GLY A 135 -4.96 14.76 -43.21
CA GLY A 135 -5.70 15.93 -43.70
C GLY A 135 -5.24 16.48 -45.07
N LYS A 136 -4.40 15.74 -45.79
CA LYS A 136 -3.99 16.04 -47.17
C LYS A 136 -4.68 15.02 -48.09
N SER A 137 -5.94 15.26 -48.45
CA SER A 137 -6.66 14.57 -49.52
C SER A 137 -7.73 15.51 -50.04
#